data_AF-A0AA38TNC0-F1
#
_entry.id   AF-A0AA38TNC0-F1
#
_cell.length_a   1.000
_cell.length_b   1.000
_cell.length_c   1.000
_cell.angle_alpha   90.00
_cell.angle_beta   90.00
_cell.angle_gamma   90.00
#
_symmetry.space_group_name_H-M   'P 1'
#
loop_
_entity.id
_entity.type
_entity.pdbx_description
1 polymer ?
#
loop_
_entity_poly.entity_id
_entity_poly.type
_entity_poly.pdbx_seq_one_letter_code
_entity_poly.pdbx_strand_id
1 'polypeptide(L)'
;MANEIFTTNHSPEKSTNPVGDFFTEAAGTWLNAAMPYLIVAAVLFICFNVLSSCIGWCLSIGGREMRAPGRPTMRIQRGGFESNPRGYFRDLRGR
;
A
#
# COMPACT_ATOMS: atom_id res chain seq x y z
N MET A 1 -66.50 7.40 -26.28
CA MET A 1 -65.19 7.93 -25.86
C MET A 1 -64.97 7.53 -24.42
N ALA A 2 -64.12 6.54 -24.18
CA ALA A 2 -63.37 6.31 -22.94
C ALA A 2 -62.52 5.05 -23.20
N ASN A 3 -61.21 5.25 -23.22
CA ASN A 3 -60.23 4.24 -23.57
C ASN A 3 -59.68 3.71 -22.25
N GLU A 4 -59.97 2.47 -21.88
CA GLU A 4 -59.34 1.85 -20.71
C GLU A 4 -57.95 1.36 -21.09
N ILE A 5 -56.94 2.12 -20.68
CA ILE A 5 -55.52 1.77 -20.81
C ILE A 5 -55.21 0.82 -19.65
N PHE A 6 -55.17 -0.46 -19.96
CA PHE A 6 -54.69 -1.52 -19.08
C PHE A 6 -53.16 -1.39 -18.93
N THR A 7 -52.71 -0.69 -17.88
CA THR A 7 -51.29 -0.62 -17.52
C THR A 7 -50.87 -1.91 -16.83
N THR A 8 -50.30 -2.84 -17.60
CA THR A 8 -49.55 -3.98 -17.08
C THR A 8 -48.24 -3.50 -16.47
N ASN A 9 -48.16 -3.45 -15.14
CA ASN A 9 -46.89 -3.38 -14.43
C ASN A 9 -46.17 -4.73 -14.60
N HIS A 10 -45.43 -4.88 -15.70
CA HIS A 10 -44.54 -6.01 -15.90
C HIS A 10 -43.34 -5.82 -14.97
N SER A 11 -43.49 -6.28 -13.72
CA SER A 11 -42.38 -6.46 -12.78
C SER A 11 -41.36 -7.39 -13.46
N PRO A 12 -40.06 -7.05 -13.52
CA PRO A 12 -39.08 -7.97 -14.07
C PRO A 12 -39.05 -9.19 -13.18
N GLU A 13 -39.50 -10.34 -13.71
CA GLU A 13 -39.32 -11.64 -13.08
C GLU A 13 -37.82 -11.83 -12.87
N LYS A 14 -37.39 -11.65 -11.61
CA LYS A 14 -36.08 -12.08 -11.15
C LYS A 14 -36.10 -13.60 -11.29
N SER A 15 -35.57 -14.10 -12.40
CA SER A 15 -35.30 -15.52 -12.61
C SER A 15 -34.31 -15.97 -11.53
N THR A 16 -34.86 -16.43 -10.41
CA THR A 16 -34.14 -17.04 -9.30
C THR A 16 -33.59 -18.36 -9.82
N ASN A 17 -32.33 -18.36 -10.22
CA ASN A 17 -31.60 -19.60 -10.48
C ASN A 17 -31.27 -20.20 -9.11
N PRO A 18 -31.99 -21.22 -8.62
CA PRO A 18 -31.85 -21.70 -7.24
C PRO A 18 -30.44 -22.22 -6.96
N VAL A 19 -29.75 -22.67 -8.00
CA VAL A 19 -28.36 -23.09 -7.98
C VAL A 19 -27.43 -21.90 -7.74
N GLY A 20 -27.65 -20.78 -8.43
CA GLY A 20 -26.85 -19.56 -8.27
C GLY A 20 -27.04 -18.95 -6.89
N ASP A 21 -28.28 -18.89 -6.41
CA ASP A 21 -28.60 -18.32 -5.10
C ASP A 21 -27.94 -19.13 -3.96
N PHE A 22 -27.88 -20.47 -4.07
CA PHE A 22 -27.18 -21.33 -3.11
C PHE A 22 -25.66 -21.08 -3.04
N PHE A 23 -25.01 -20.96 -4.21
CA PHE A 23 -23.58 -20.62 -4.25
C PHE A 23 -23.30 -19.22 -3.72
N THR A 24 -24.23 -18.28 -3.94
CA THR A 24 -24.08 -16.89 -3.51
C THR A 24 -24.30 -16.74 -1.99
N GLU A 25 -25.28 -17.45 -1.41
CA GLU A 25 -25.48 -17.50 0.04
C GLU A 25 -24.32 -18.16 0.77
N ALA A 26 -23.87 -19.32 0.26
CA ALA A 26 -22.70 -20.00 0.80
C ALA A 26 -21.48 -19.06 0.71
N ALA A 27 -21.13 -18.56 -0.48
CA ALA A 27 -20.00 -17.67 -0.67
C ALA A 27 -20.10 -16.40 0.22
N GLY A 28 -21.29 -15.83 0.38
CA GLY A 28 -21.52 -14.67 1.23
C GLY A 28 -21.22 -14.94 2.71
N THR A 29 -21.57 -16.13 3.22
CA THR A 29 -21.27 -16.51 4.61
C THR A 29 -19.78 -16.69 4.86
N TRP A 30 -19.08 -17.37 3.95
CA TRP A 30 -17.63 -17.55 4.03
C TRP A 30 -16.88 -16.21 3.87
N LEU A 31 -17.34 -15.34 2.98
CA LEU A 31 -16.77 -14.01 2.80
C LEU A 31 -16.96 -13.15 4.04
N ASN A 32 -18.13 -13.13 4.65
CA ASN A 32 -18.35 -12.38 5.90
C ASN A 32 -17.46 -12.88 7.04
N ALA A 33 -17.22 -14.20 7.12
CA ALA A 33 -16.28 -14.77 8.08
C ALA A 33 -14.82 -14.45 7.75
N ALA A 34 -14.45 -14.36 6.46
CA ALA A 34 -13.10 -14.06 5.99
C ALA A 34 -12.76 -12.55 5.95
N MET A 35 -13.78 -11.70 5.85
CA MET A 35 -13.66 -10.23 5.77
C MET A 35 -12.77 -9.60 6.84
N PRO A 36 -12.88 -9.94 8.15
CA PRO A 36 -12.00 -9.34 9.16
C PRO A 36 -10.52 -9.67 8.91
N TYR A 37 -10.22 -10.89 8.45
CA TYR A 37 -8.85 -11.29 8.15
C TYR A 37 -8.30 -10.57 6.91
N LEU A 38 -9.13 -10.34 5.90
CA LEU A 38 -8.74 -9.57 4.71
C LEU A 38 -8.45 -8.11 5.05
N ILE A 39 -9.25 -7.49 5.92
CA ILE A 39 -9.02 -6.13 6.41
C ILE A 39 -7.70 -6.06 7.17
N VAL A 40 -7.45 -6.99 8.10
CA VAL A 40 -6.19 -7.05 8.86
C VAL A 40 -5.00 -7.25 7.91
N ALA A 41 -5.09 -8.16 6.94
CA ALA A 41 -4.04 -8.39 5.96
C ALA A 41 -3.76 -7.15 5.11
N ALA A 42 -4.81 -6.43 4.67
CA ALA A 42 -4.66 -5.19 3.91
C ALA A 42 -3.98 -4.09 4.73
N VAL A 43 -4.37 -3.90 6.00
CA VAL A 43 -3.75 -2.93 6.91
C VAL A 43 -2.29 -3.29 7.14
N LEU A 44 -1.98 -4.56 7.44
CA LEU A 44 -0.61 -5.02 7.63
C LEU A 44 0.23 -4.85 6.36
N PHE A 45 -0.33 -5.10 5.19
CA PHE A 45 0.36 -4.90 3.92
C PHE A 45 0.67 -3.41 3.68
N ILE A 46 -0.28 -2.51 3.93
CA ILE A 46 -0.06 -1.05 3.81
C ILE A 46 0.98 -0.60 4.83
N CYS A 47 0.86 -0.99 6.09
CA CYS A 47 1.83 -0.69 7.13
C CYS A 47 3.21 -1.23 6.73
N PHE A 48 3.32 -2.48 6.28
CA PHE A 48 4.57 -3.08 5.86
C PHE A 48 5.18 -2.33 4.68
N ASN A 49 4.42 -1.91 3.68
CA ASN A 49 4.94 -1.14 2.55
C ASN A 49 5.38 0.28 2.96
N VAL A 50 4.66 0.95 3.86
CA VAL A 50 5.03 2.28 4.36
C VAL A 50 6.27 2.20 5.26
N LEU A 51 6.30 1.25 6.20
CA LEU A 51 7.45 1.00 7.05
C LEU A 51 8.66 0.50 6.26
N SER A 52 8.46 -0.39 5.29
CA SER A 52 9.51 -0.88 4.38
C SER A 52 10.00 0.22 3.45
N SER A 53 9.17 1.18 3.04
CA SER A 53 9.63 2.35 2.29
C SER A 53 10.49 3.27 3.15
N CYS A 54 10.16 3.45 4.44
CA CYS A 54 11.01 4.22 5.35
C CYS A 54 12.30 3.48 5.71
N ILE A 55 12.22 2.18 6.01
CA ILE A 55 13.35 1.35 6.45
C ILE A 55 14.25 0.99 5.27
N GLY A 56 13.69 0.67 4.10
CA GLY A 56 14.44 0.39 2.88
C GLY A 56 15.11 1.62 2.29
N TRP A 57 14.51 2.81 2.39
CA TRP A 57 15.15 4.06 1.97
C TRP A 57 16.20 4.54 2.98
N CYS A 58 15.97 4.33 4.29
CA CYS A 58 16.98 4.63 5.32
C CYS A 58 18.12 3.59 5.42
N LEU A 59 17.88 2.32 5.13
CA LEU A 59 18.89 1.24 5.14
C LEU A 59 19.56 1.03 3.77
N SER A 60 19.14 1.74 2.72
CA SER A 60 19.91 1.87 1.47
C SER A 60 21.17 2.75 1.62
N ILE A 61 21.73 2.75 2.83
CA ILE A 61 23.10 3.08 3.25
C ILE A 61 24.12 2.08 2.62
N GLY A 62 23.79 1.52 1.45
CA GLY A 62 24.66 0.71 0.60
C GLY A 62 25.31 1.53 -0.53
N GLY A 63 25.41 2.85 -0.36
CA GLY A 63 26.05 3.73 -1.34
C GLY A 63 27.56 3.55 -1.32
N ARG A 64 28.17 3.54 -2.52
CA ARG A 64 29.64 3.45 -2.72
C ARG A 64 30.38 4.34 -1.72
N GLU A 65 31.34 3.78 -1.00
CA GLU A 65 32.20 4.58 -0.13
C GLU A 65 33.17 5.43 -0.94
N MET A 66 33.42 6.65 -0.48
CA MET A 66 34.40 7.55 -1.09
C MET A 66 35.41 8.05 -0.06
N ARG A 67 36.57 8.51 -0.52
CA ARG A 67 37.53 9.20 0.37
C ARG A 67 36.91 10.48 0.90
N ALA A 68 37.07 10.71 2.19
CA ALA A 68 36.48 11.84 2.88
C ALA A 68 37.19 13.15 2.47
N PRO A 69 36.48 14.14 1.92
CA PRO A 69 37.09 15.43 1.56
C PRO A 69 37.68 16.10 2.80
N GLY A 70 38.95 16.50 2.75
CA GLY A 70 39.66 17.07 3.90
C GLY A 70 40.14 16.08 4.96
N ARG A 71 39.91 14.75 4.78
CA ARG A 71 40.42 13.70 5.66
C ARG A 71 40.94 12.51 4.83
N PRO A 72 42.19 12.56 4.34
CA PRO A 72 42.70 11.62 3.35
C PRO A 72 42.78 10.17 3.83
N THR A 73 42.85 9.95 5.15
CA THR A 73 42.90 8.62 5.77
C THR A 73 41.52 8.01 6.04
N MET A 74 40.43 8.78 5.91
CA MET A 74 39.08 8.33 6.24
C MET A 74 38.25 8.09 4.97
N ARG A 75 37.42 7.06 4.98
CA ARG A 75 36.37 6.84 3.98
C ARG A 75 35.02 7.14 4.61
N ILE A 76 34.13 7.73 3.82
CA ILE A 76 32.76 8.04 4.23
C ILE A 76 31.78 7.47 3.20
N GLN A 77 30.56 7.24 3.63
CA GLN A 77 29.49 6.91 2.70
C GLN A 77 29.22 8.09 1.77
N ARG A 78 29.31 7.84 0.46
CA ARG A 78 29.00 8.86 -0.55
C ARG A 78 27.56 9.34 -0.43
N GLY A 79 26.61 8.42 -0.21
CA GLY A 79 25.19 8.79 -0.07
C GLY A 79 24.90 9.70 1.13
N GLY A 80 25.57 9.46 2.26
CA GLY A 80 25.48 10.35 3.43
C GLY A 80 26.09 11.73 3.17
N PHE A 81 27.19 11.80 2.43
CA PHE A 81 27.82 13.07 2.06
C PHE A 81 27.00 13.85 1.02
N GLU A 82 26.52 13.20 -0.03
CA GLU A 82 25.75 13.83 -1.11
C GLU A 82 24.39 14.33 -0.61
N SER A 83 23.76 13.64 0.35
CA SER A 83 22.51 14.08 0.96
C SER A 83 22.67 15.29 1.90
N ASN A 84 23.79 15.41 2.60
CA ASN A 84 24.04 16.54 3.49
C ASN A 84 25.54 16.96 3.55
N PRO A 85 26.04 17.64 2.50
CA PRO A 85 27.45 18.06 2.47
C PRO A 85 27.75 19.14 3.51
N ARG A 86 26.78 20.01 3.83
CA ARG A 86 26.94 21.07 4.83
C ARG A 86 27.16 20.52 6.23
N GLY A 87 26.43 19.47 6.61
CA GLY A 87 26.60 18.78 7.89
C GLY A 87 28.01 18.23 8.07
N TYR A 88 28.51 17.55 7.04
CA TYR A 88 29.88 17.02 7.03
C TYR A 88 30.94 18.12 7.27
N PHE A 89 30.83 19.27 6.58
CA PHE A 89 31.77 20.37 6.77
C PHE A 89 31.58 21.14 8.08
N ARG A 90 30.38 21.16 8.66
CA ARG A 90 30.13 21.74 9.98
C ARG A 90 30.93 20.99 11.05
N ASP A 91 30.90 19.66 11.00
CA ASP A 91 31.64 18.80 11.93
C ASP A 91 33.16 18.89 11.73
N LEU A 92 33.61 19.34 10.55
CA LEU A 92 35.02 19.64 10.26
C LEU A 92 35.47 21.00 10.81
N ARG A 93 34.58 21.98 10.99
CA ARG A 93 34.95 23.32 11.51
C ARG A 93 34.97 23.39 13.03
N GLY A 94 34.32 22.46 13.71
CA GLY A 94 34.30 22.36 15.18
C GLY A 94 35.44 21.53 15.78
N ARG A 95 36.43 21.16 14.97
CA ARG A 95 37.65 20.44 15.36
C ARG A 95 38.87 21.19 14.84
#